data_AF-A0A7G8IM77-F1
#
_entry.id   AF-A0A7G8IM77-F1
#
_cell.length_a   1.000
_cell.length_b   1.000
_cell.length_c   1.000
_cell.angle_alpha   90.00
_cell.angle_beta   90.00
_cell.angle_gamma   90.00
#
_symmetry.space_group_name_H-M   'P 1'
#
loop_
_entity.id
_entity.type
_entity.pdbx_description
1 polymer ?
#
loop_
_entity_poly.entity_id
_entity_poly.type
_entity_poly.pdbx_seq_one_letter_code
_entity_poly.pdbx_strand_id
1 'polypeptide(L)' 'MNAMSEEIGERSSVMARLTLSALDKASQDPSCWRDPVVHRALLVSGLSVLTAAAGLLRHDLEQS' A
#
# COMPACT_ATOMS: atom_id res chain seq x y z
N MET A 1 22.89 6.12 6.68
CA MET A 1 21.50 6.56 6.95
C MET A 1 20.49 5.59 6.32
N ASN A 2 20.74 4.25 6.37
CA ASN A 2 20.04 3.25 5.53
C ASN A 2 18.82 2.58 6.21
N ALA A 3 18.81 2.51 7.55
CA ALA A 3 17.80 1.77 8.31
C ALA A 3 16.38 2.35 8.21
N MET A 4 16.25 3.68 8.00
CA MET A 4 14.94 4.34 7.88
C MET A 4 14.23 3.95 6.56
N SER A 5 14.96 3.77 5.46
CA SER A 5 14.40 3.41 4.16
C SER A 5 13.98 1.93 4.11
N GLU A 6 14.72 1.05 4.78
CA GLU A 6 14.36 -0.37 4.94
C GLU A 6 13.10 -0.55 5.79
N GLU A 7 12.96 0.16 6.91
CA GLU A 7 11.72 0.13 7.72
C GLU A 7 10.49 0.62 6.93
N ILE A 8 10.65 1.66 6.11
CA ILE A 8 9.57 2.18 5.26
C ILE A 8 9.21 1.17 4.17
N GLY A 9 10.20 0.50 3.58
CA GLY A 9 10.00 -0.58 2.60
C GLY A 9 9.29 -1.80 3.18
N GLU A 10 9.68 -2.25 4.38
CA GLU A 10 9.06 -3.36 5.08
C GLU A 10 7.64 -3.05 5.54
N ARG A 11 7.40 -1.87 6.12
CA ARG A 11 6.06 -1.43 6.53
C ARG A 11 5.14 -1.22 5.32
N SER A 12 5.67 -0.68 4.22
CA SER A 12 4.93 -0.56 2.95
C SER A 12 4.59 -1.93 2.36
N SER A 13 5.51 -2.90 2.43
CA SER A 13 5.28 -4.29 2.01
C SER A 13 4.18 -4.98 2.82
N VAL A 14 4.17 -4.79 4.15
CA VAL A 14 3.09 -5.30 5.02
C VAL A 14 1.75 -4.63 4.68
N MET A 15 1.73 -3.31 4.52
CA MET A 15 0.51 -2.59 4.10
C MET A 15 0.03 -3.01 2.71
N ALA A 16 0.94 -3.30 1.78
CA ALA A 16 0.62 -3.80 0.44
C ALA A 16 -0.09 -5.14 0.54
N ARG A 17 0.45 -6.08 1.33
CA ARG A 17 -0.14 -7.40 1.55
C ARG A 17 -1.50 -7.31 2.24
N LEU A 18 -1.62 -6.48 3.28
CA LEU A 18 -2.90 -6.25 3.98
C LEU A 18 -3.95 -5.63 3.06
N THR A 19 -3.54 -4.67 2.21
CA THR A 19 -4.42 -4.06 1.20
C THR A 19 -4.85 -5.10 0.17
N LEU A 20 -3.93 -5.94 -0.31
CA LEU A 20 -4.24 -7.00 -1.27
C LEU A 20 -5.17 -8.05 -0.67
N SER A 21 -4.97 -8.46 0.59
CA SER A 21 -5.86 -9.39 1.28
C SER A 21 -7.22 -8.78 1.58
N ALA A 22 -7.29 -7.48 1.92
CA ALA A 22 -8.56 -6.78 2.09
C ALA A 22 -9.29 -6.65 0.75
N LEU A 23 -8.57 -6.38 -0.34
CA LEU A 23 -9.11 -6.31 -1.69
C LEU A 23 -9.59 -7.68 -2.20
N ASP A 24 -8.85 -8.75 -1.92
CA ASP A 24 -9.22 -10.12 -2.30
C ASP A 24 -10.48 -10.57 -1.56
N LYS A 25 -10.57 -10.30 -0.25
CA LYS A 25 -11.80 -10.52 0.53
C LYS A 25 -12.96 -9.67 0.03
N ALA A 26 -12.69 -8.41 -0.33
CA ALA A 26 -13.72 -7.54 -0.89
C ALA A 26 -14.18 -8.03 -2.27
N SER A 27 -13.27 -8.55 -3.10
CA SER A 27 -13.58 -9.14 -4.41
C SER A 27 -14.51 -10.34 -4.30
N GLN A 28 -14.38 -11.14 -3.23
CA GLN A 28 -15.23 -12.31 -2.96
C GLN A 28 -16.61 -11.94 -2.39
N ASP A 29 -16.76 -10.78 -1.76
CA ASP A 29 -18.04 -10.30 -1.22
C ASP A 29 -18.41 -8.91 -1.79
N PRO A 30 -19.18 -8.86 -2.90
CA PRO A 30 -19.60 -7.60 -3.53
C PRO A 30 -20.42 -6.70 -2.62
N SER A 31 -21.01 -7.23 -1.54
CA SER A 31 -21.81 -6.45 -0.60
C SER A 31 -20.95 -5.53 0.28
N CYS A 32 -19.67 -5.87 0.50
CA CYS A 32 -18.76 -5.06 1.30
C CYS A 32 -18.32 -3.77 0.58
N TRP A 33 -18.39 -3.73 -0.76
CA TRP A 33 -18.09 -2.53 -1.56
C TRP A 33 -19.14 -1.42 -1.37
N ARG A 34 -20.30 -1.75 -0.79
CA ARG A 34 -21.32 -0.76 -0.44
C ARG A 34 -20.95 0.10 0.75
N ASP A 35 -19.93 -0.28 1.53
CA ASP A 35 -19.45 0.52 2.64
C ASP A 35 -18.43 1.57 2.16
N PRO A 36 -18.75 2.88 2.25
CA PRO A 36 -17.83 3.94 1.87
C PRO A 36 -16.53 3.94 2.69
N VAL A 37 -16.54 3.37 3.90
CA VAL A 37 -15.35 3.23 4.75
C VAL A 37 -14.38 2.22 4.16
N VAL A 38 -14.87 1.09 3.63
CA VAL A 38 -14.04 0.05 2.98
C VAL A 38 -13.40 0.60 1.71
N HIS A 39 -14.18 1.32 0.90
CA HIS A 39 -13.69 1.97 -0.31
C HIS A 39 -12.57 2.99 0.00
N ARG A 40 -12.77 3.82 1.02
CA ARG A 40 -11.79 4.79 1.47
C ARG A 40 -10.55 4.11 2.04
N ALA A 41 -10.71 3.06 2.84
CA ALA A 41 -9.60 2.32 3.43
C ALA A 41 -8.73 1.71 2.33
N LEU A 42 -9.32 1.05 1.33
CA LEU A 42 -8.62 0.47 0.19
C LEU A 42 -7.88 1.52 -0.66
N LEU A 43 -8.54 2.65 -0.95
CA LEU A 43 -7.93 3.73 -1.72
C LEU A 43 -6.76 4.37 -0.96
N VAL A 44 -6.94 4.67 0.32
CA VAL A 44 -5.91 5.33 1.14
C VAL A 44 -4.73 4.38 1.40
N SER A 45 -5.00 3.10 1.70
CA SER A 45 -3.94 2.11 1.94
C SER A 45 -3.18 1.79 0.64
N GLY A 46 -3.88 1.60 -0.47
CA GLY A 46 -3.27 1.39 -1.79
C GLY A 46 -2.45 2.57 -2.26
N LEU A 47 -2.97 3.80 -2.14
CA LEU A 47 -2.26 5.01 -2.52
C LEU A 47 -1.01 5.26 -1.66
N SER A 48 -1.08 4.95 -0.36
CA SER A 48 0.07 5.06 0.54
C SER A 48 1.20 4.11 0.14
N VAL A 49 0.85 2.88 -0.22
CA VAL A 49 1.81 1.88 -0.71
C VAL A 49 2.42 2.31 -2.04
N LEU A 50 1.61 2.78 -2.99
CA LEU A 50 2.10 3.27 -4.29
C LEU A 50 3.03 4.47 -4.14
N THR A 51 2.69 5.40 -3.24
CA THR A 51 3.50 6.59 -2.97
C THR A 51 4.84 6.22 -2.34
N ALA A 52 4.84 5.27 -1.40
CA ALA A 52 6.07 4.75 -0.80
C ALA A 52 6.95 4.04 -1.84
N ALA A 53 6.36 3.19 -2.70
CA ALA A 53 7.08 2.51 -3.77
C ALA A 53 7.66 3.49 -4.80
N ALA A 54 6.90 4.52 -5.20
CA ALA A 54 7.38 5.58 -6.08
C ALA A 54 8.50 6.42 -5.44
N GLY A 55 8.44 6.64 -4.12
CA GLY A 55 9.49 7.30 -3.37
C GLY A 55 10.80 6.50 -3.37
N LEU A 56 10.73 5.20 -3.13
CA LEU A 56 11.87 4.29 -3.20
C LEU A 56 12.46 4.24 -4.61
N LEU A 57 11.61 4.11 -5.64
CA LEU A 57 12.06 4.06 -7.03
C LEU A 57 12.76 5.36 -7.45
N ARG A 58 12.22 6.53 -7.05
CA ARG A 58 12.87 7.82 -7.32
C ARG A 58 14.21 7.94 -6.59
N HIS A 59 14.28 7.51 -5.34
CA HIS A 59 15.53 7.51 -4.59
C HIS A 59 16.59 6.64 -5.26
N ASP A 60 16.23 5.45 -5.73
CA ASP A 60 17.12 4.57 -6.49
C ASP A 60 17.58 5.22 -7.81
N LEU A 61 16.70 5.91 -8.52
CA LEU A 61 17.03 6.62 -9.76
C LEU A 61 17.92 7.84 -9.54
N GLU A 62 17.74 8.58 -8.44
CA GLU A 62 18.57 9.74 -8.09
C GLU A 62 19.93 9.35 -7.50
N GLN A 63 20.08 8.10 -7.03
CA GLN A 63 21.36 7.54 -6.58
C GLN A 63 22.16 6.83 -7.69
N SER A 64 21.61 6.74 -8.91
CA SER A 64 22.29 6.19 -10.10
C SER A 64 22.94 7.28 -10.95
#